data_AF-A0A1C6RWS3-F1
#
_entry.id   AF-A0A1C6RWS3-F1
#
_cell.length_a   1.000
_cell.length_b   1.000
_cell.length_c   1.000
_cell.angle_alpha   90.00
_cell.angle_beta   90.00
_cell.angle_gamma   90.00
#
_symmetry.space_group_name_H-M   'P 1'
#
loop_
_entity.id
_entity.type
_entity.pdbx_description
1 polymer ?
#
loop_
_entity_poly.entity_id
_entity_poly.type
_entity_poly.pdbx_seq_one_letter_code
_entity_poly.pdbx_strand_id
1 'polypeptide(L)'
;MTDQQPLPDPHRLDQPFPPADGLGTVPEWLRQPVVEAEPDRADRLRIWLGQHSAKLLGGAAALLLLTFFGLVGTAGYRSFQQWGEPPAAYPTISQPPGEQATTSASPPSAAGPFDGTPAESFPEGAAGIAVPAAKPTNPFTEKQVTAALSKVRAALVTARLDRTFMTSNDPERLIRQFAPDARADLRKDFASDTFATYATRLAPGARITAHQPRVKGRISYRATTDPQDIRILEITTNFVWVYAFQTSGTLPGDGVVVVHDTVIWSVPHPDDVDRSSNGLWIDEANSYASNIDCAAFEKGLLDVGTPSYGGPEDPDPDADFDPDRTLDIQDTC
;
A
#
# COMPACT_ATOMS: atom_id res chain seq x y z
N MET A 1 16.39 35.50 75.59
CA MET A 1 16.54 34.20 76.29
C MET A 1 16.45 33.14 75.21
N THR A 2 17.60 32.58 74.92
CA THR A 2 17.91 31.63 73.86
C THR A 2 17.62 30.20 74.35
N ASP A 3 17.67 29.28 73.40
CA ASP A 3 18.06 27.87 73.52
C ASP A 3 16.97 26.81 73.65
N GLN A 4 17.14 25.60 73.12
CA GLN A 4 17.94 25.02 72.01
C GLN A 4 17.50 23.55 72.03
N GLN A 5 17.26 22.95 70.88
CA GLN A 5 16.93 21.52 70.78
C GLN A 5 18.18 20.67 71.09
N PRO A 6 18.02 19.48 71.70
CA PRO A 6 18.93 18.37 71.41
C PRO A 6 18.19 17.08 71.02
N LEU A 7 18.64 16.45 69.93
CA LEU A 7 18.46 15.02 69.67
C LEU A 7 19.23 14.19 70.71
N PRO A 8 18.81 12.93 70.94
CA PRO A 8 19.76 11.84 70.96
C PRO A 8 19.37 10.66 70.06
N ASP A 9 20.34 10.28 69.24
CA ASP A 9 20.56 8.99 68.56
C ASP A 9 21.30 8.04 69.55
N PRO A 10 21.88 6.89 69.15
CA PRO A 10 21.34 5.61 68.69
C PRO A 10 21.59 4.46 69.72
N HIS A 11 21.02 3.28 69.42
CA HIS A 11 21.34 1.95 70.00
C HIS A 11 20.89 1.63 71.44
N ARG A 12 19.82 0.83 71.55
CA ARG A 12 19.88 -0.41 72.33
C ARG A 12 18.99 -1.49 71.73
N LEU A 13 19.69 -2.46 71.12
CA LEU A 13 19.20 -3.78 70.73
C LEU A 13 18.79 -4.53 72.00
N ASP A 14 17.51 -4.85 72.14
CA ASP A 14 17.03 -5.91 73.02
C ASP A 14 15.60 -6.27 72.59
N GLN A 15 15.46 -7.12 71.56
CA GLN A 15 14.35 -8.07 71.53
C GLN A 15 14.65 -9.29 70.62
N PRO A 16 14.39 -10.53 71.08
CA PRO A 16 14.72 -11.75 70.35
C PRO A 16 13.80 -11.96 69.14
N PHE A 17 14.32 -12.59 68.08
CA PHE A 17 13.51 -13.13 66.99
C PHE A 17 12.49 -14.16 67.52
N PRO A 18 11.17 -14.00 67.22
CA PRO A 18 10.20 -15.05 67.48
C PRO A 18 10.24 -16.16 66.40
N PRO A 19 9.78 -17.38 66.74
CA PRO A 19 9.94 -18.60 65.96
C PRO A 19 9.07 -18.64 64.68
N ALA A 20 9.42 -19.56 63.78
CA ALA A 20 8.89 -19.75 62.43
C ALA A 20 7.45 -20.33 62.36
N ASP A 21 6.53 -19.77 63.13
CA ASP A 21 5.12 -20.21 63.20
C ASP A 21 4.16 -19.09 62.71
N GLY A 22 4.67 -18.19 61.86
CA GLY A 22 4.00 -16.99 61.37
C GLY A 22 3.19 -17.14 60.08
N LEU A 23 2.59 -18.30 59.80
CA LEU A 23 1.50 -18.40 58.81
C LEU A 23 0.20 -18.58 59.59
N GLY A 24 -0.43 -17.45 59.90
CA GLY A 24 -1.73 -17.41 60.56
C GLY A 24 -2.76 -18.30 59.85
N THR A 25 -3.57 -18.98 60.65
CA THR A 25 -4.74 -19.75 60.24
C THR A 25 -5.61 -18.97 59.24
N VAL A 26 -5.86 -19.56 58.06
CA VAL A 26 -6.76 -19.00 57.04
C VAL A 26 -8.16 -18.80 57.64
N PRO A 27 -8.73 -17.58 57.58
CA PRO A 27 -10.06 -17.28 58.12
C PRO A 27 -11.18 -18.17 57.56
N GLU A 28 -12.17 -18.52 58.38
CA GLU A 28 -13.23 -19.48 58.04
C GLU A 28 -14.11 -19.06 56.84
N TRP A 29 -14.19 -17.75 56.53
CA TRP A 29 -14.94 -17.23 55.39
C TRP A 29 -14.30 -17.54 54.03
N LEU A 30 -13.03 -17.96 54.00
CA LEU A 30 -12.30 -18.41 52.81
C LEU A 30 -12.47 -19.91 52.53
N ARG A 31 -13.16 -20.66 53.41
CA ARG A 31 -13.42 -22.11 53.25
C ARG A 31 -14.85 -22.45 52.84
N GLN A 32 -15.70 -21.45 52.54
CA GLN A 32 -17.03 -21.73 52.01
C GLN A 32 -16.98 -21.93 50.48
N PRO A 33 -17.52 -23.04 49.93
CA PRO A 33 -17.72 -23.13 48.50
C PRO A 33 -18.73 -22.05 48.08
N VAL A 34 -18.39 -21.31 47.03
CA VAL A 34 -19.31 -20.37 46.38
C VAL A 34 -20.55 -21.16 45.97
N VAL A 35 -21.71 -20.84 46.55
CA VAL A 35 -22.98 -21.37 46.09
C VAL A 35 -23.32 -20.64 44.81
N GLU A 36 -23.15 -21.29 43.66
CA GLU A 36 -23.70 -20.82 42.40
C GLU A 36 -25.23 -20.81 42.54
N ALA A 37 -25.82 -19.61 42.55
CA ALA A 37 -27.25 -19.46 42.53
C ALA A 37 -27.78 -19.94 41.17
N GLU A 38 -28.62 -20.98 41.16
CA GLU A 38 -29.33 -21.38 39.94
C GLU A 38 -30.21 -20.22 39.45
N PRO A 39 -30.16 -19.88 38.15
CA PRO A 39 -30.94 -18.78 37.61
C PRO A 39 -32.44 -19.07 37.72
N ASP A 40 -33.18 -18.10 38.26
CA ASP A 40 -34.64 -18.16 38.42
C ASP A 40 -35.34 -18.22 37.05
N ARG A 41 -36.60 -18.65 37.03
CA ARG A 41 -37.43 -18.78 35.81
C ARG A 41 -37.52 -17.46 35.03
N ALA A 42 -37.49 -16.32 35.72
CA ALA A 42 -37.47 -15.01 35.10
C ALA A 42 -36.16 -14.72 34.33
N ASP A 43 -35.01 -15.18 34.85
CA ASP A 43 -33.71 -14.99 34.21
C ASP A 43 -33.52 -15.96 33.04
N ARG A 44 -34.03 -17.19 33.15
CA ARG A 44 -34.06 -18.15 32.03
C ARG A 44 -34.90 -17.64 30.85
N LEU A 45 -36.02 -16.95 31.12
CA LEU A 45 -36.84 -16.33 30.08
C LEU A 45 -36.08 -15.18 29.38
N ARG A 46 -35.37 -14.32 30.14
CA ARG A 46 -34.58 -13.23 29.56
C ARG A 46 -33.44 -13.73 28.66
N ILE A 47 -32.75 -14.78 29.07
CA ILE A 47 -31.66 -15.38 28.27
C ILE A 47 -32.21 -16.02 26.99
N TRP A 48 -33.36 -16.70 27.07
CA TRP A 48 -34.01 -17.30 25.90
C TRP A 48 -34.52 -16.26 24.90
N LEU A 49 -35.13 -15.16 25.35
CA LEU A 49 -35.56 -14.06 24.47
C LEU A 49 -34.38 -13.32 23.82
N GLY A 50 -33.23 -13.21 24.49
CA GLY A 50 -32.01 -12.59 23.94
C GLY A 50 -31.35 -13.40 22.82
N GLN A 51 -31.47 -14.74 22.85
CA GLN A 51 -30.86 -15.60 21.83
C GLN A 51 -31.68 -15.69 20.53
N HIS A 52 -32.97 -15.35 20.56
CA HIS A 52 -33.86 -15.38 19.39
C HIS A 52 -34.07 -14.01 18.71
N SER A 53 -33.75 -12.90 19.35
CA SER A 53 -33.85 -11.55 18.74
C SER A 53 -32.69 -11.22 17.78
N ALA A 54 -31.51 -11.77 17.99
CA ALA A 54 -30.33 -11.54 17.15
C ALA A 54 -30.48 -12.11 15.71
N LYS A 55 -31.19 -13.23 15.55
CA LYS A 55 -31.39 -13.86 14.23
C LYS A 55 -32.41 -13.13 13.35
N LEU A 56 -33.41 -12.48 13.95
CA LEU A 56 -34.42 -11.72 13.22
C LEU A 56 -33.95 -10.30 12.86
N LEU A 57 -33.11 -9.69 13.69
CA LEU A 57 -32.51 -8.37 13.42
C LEU A 57 -31.43 -8.41 12.34
N GLY A 58 -30.60 -9.47 12.29
CA GLY A 58 -29.58 -9.63 11.24
C GLY A 58 -30.17 -9.81 9.84
N GLY A 59 -31.27 -10.57 9.72
CA GLY A 59 -31.96 -10.79 8.44
C GLY A 59 -32.63 -9.52 7.90
N ALA A 60 -33.27 -8.74 8.76
CA ALA A 60 -33.92 -7.49 8.37
C ALA A 60 -32.90 -6.39 7.98
N ALA A 61 -31.77 -6.30 8.68
CA ALA A 61 -30.69 -5.37 8.34
C ALA A 61 -30.01 -5.72 7.00
N ALA A 62 -29.79 -7.01 6.72
CA ALA A 62 -29.24 -7.46 5.44
C ALA A 62 -30.18 -7.17 4.25
N LEU A 63 -31.49 -7.36 4.43
CA LEU A 63 -32.49 -7.05 3.41
C LEU A 63 -32.64 -5.53 3.16
N LEU A 64 -32.55 -4.71 4.21
CA LEU A 64 -32.53 -3.25 4.08
C LEU A 64 -31.25 -2.75 3.40
N LEU A 65 -30.09 -3.37 3.66
CA LEU A 65 -28.84 -3.03 2.98
C LEU A 65 -28.88 -3.42 1.49
N LEU A 66 -29.36 -4.63 1.16
CA LEU A 66 -29.47 -5.07 -0.24
C LEU A 66 -30.47 -4.22 -1.04
N THR A 67 -31.59 -3.83 -0.43
CA THR A 67 -32.56 -2.92 -1.08
C THR A 67 -32.01 -1.50 -1.21
N PHE A 68 -31.25 -1.00 -0.22
CA PHE A 68 -30.56 0.29 -0.29
C PHE A 68 -29.48 0.33 -1.37
N PHE A 69 -28.59 -0.68 -1.44
CA PHE A 69 -27.58 -0.79 -2.50
C PHE A 69 -28.20 -0.99 -3.89
N GLY A 70 -29.31 -1.74 -3.99
CA GLY A 70 -30.06 -1.88 -5.25
C GLY A 70 -30.68 -0.56 -5.73
N LEU A 71 -31.27 0.23 -4.82
CA LEU A 71 -31.87 1.54 -5.15
C LEU A 71 -30.82 2.61 -5.44
N VAL A 72 -29.74 2.68 -4.67
CA VAL A 72 -28.63 3.64 -4.89
C VAL A 72 -27.84 3.28 -6.15
N GLY A 73 -27.59 1.99 -6.41
CA GLY A 73 -26.93 1.52 -7.62
C GLY A 73 -27.73 1.79 -8.89
N THR A 74 -29.06 1.57 -8.86
CA THR A 74 -29.92 1.85 -10.03
C THR A 74 -30.16 3.35 -10.26
N ALA A 75 -30.23 4.16 -9.21
CA ALA A 75 -30.32 5.61 -9.33
C ALA A 75 -29.00 6.24 -9.81
N GLY A 76 -27.85 5.76 -9.29
CA GLY A 76 -26.52 6.18 -9.71
C GLY A 76 -26.21 5.83 -11.16
N TYR A 77 -26.57 4.61 -11.59
CA TYR A 77 -26.37 4.15 -12.98
C TYR A 77 -27.23 4.95 -13.99
N ARG A 78 -28.47 5.30 -13.63
CA ARG A 78 -29.32 6.16 -14.49
C ARG A 78 -28.85 7.61 -14.54
N SER A 79 -28.29 8.12 -13.45
CA SER A 79 -27.72 9.47 -13.41
C SER A 79 -26.43 9.56 -14.23
N PHE A 80 -25.58 8.51 -14.18
CA PHE A 80 -24.36 8.43 -14.98
C PHE A 80 -24.65 8.32 -16.50
N GLN A 81 -25.71 7.62 -16.91
CA GLN A 81 -26.11 7.58 -18.32
C GLN A 81 -26.69 8.90 -18.86
N GLN A 82 -27.19 9.79 -17.99
CA GLN A 82 -27.72 11.10 -18.41
C GLN A 82 -26.65 12.19 -18.54
N TRP A 83 -25.43 11.95 -18.04
CA TRP A 83 -24.34 12.94 -18.02
C TRP A 83 -23.27 12.69 -19.09
N GLY A 84 -23.44 11.64 -19.91
CA GLY A 84 -22.65 11.43 -21.12
C GLY A 84 -23.18 12.27 -22.29
N GLU A 85 -22.95 13.58 -22.26
CA GLU A 85 -22.99 14.35 -23.52
C GLU A 85 -21.88 13.84 -24.44
N PRO A 86 -22.16 13.50 -25.72
CA PRO A 86 -21.12 13.09 -26.64
C PRO A 86 -20.16 14.27 -26.87
N PRO A 87 -18.83 14.06 -26.82
CA PRO A 87 -17.88 15.13 -27.11
C PRO A 87 -18.11 15.63 -28.53
N ALA A 88 -18.26 16.96 -28.66
CA ALA A 88 -18.34 17.63 -29.95
C ALA A 88 -17.09 17.30 -30.77
N ALA A 89 -17.32 16.77 -31.98
CA ALA A 89 -16.26 16.45 -32.92
C ALA A 89 -15.47 17.72 -33.29
N TYR A 90 -14.18 17.73 -32.98
CA TYR A 90 -13.24 18.70 -33.55
C TYR A 90 -12.99 18.33 -35.02
N PRO A 91 -12.88 19.30 -35.95
CA PRO A 91 -12.62 19.00 -37.35
C PRO A 91 -11.21 18.44 -37.53
N THR A 92 -11.13 17.17 -37.95
CA THR A 92 -9.89 16.52 -38.40
C THR A 92 -9.40 17.20 -39.69
N ILE A 93 -8.21 17.80 -39.65
CA ILE A 93 -7.45 18.12 -40.86
C ILE A 93 -6.96 16.78 -41.44
N SER A 94 -7.52 16.38 -42.58
CA SER A 94 -6.99 15.26 -43.36
C SER A 94 -5.57 15.58 -43.83
N GLN A 95 -4.59 14.80 -43.35
CA GLN A 95 -3.27 14.74 -44.00
C GLN A 95 -3.43 14.17 -45.43
N PRO A 96 -2.65 14.66 -46.41
CA PRO A 96 -2.68 14.12 -47.76
C PRO A 96 -2.21 12.66 -47.75
N PRO A 97 -2.81 11.76 -48.54
CA PRO A 97 -2.31 10.40 -48.69
C PRO A 97 -0.99 10.44 -49.45
N GLY A 98 0.11 10.19 -48.74
CA GLY A 98 1.46 10.13 -49.30
C GLY A 98 2.24 8.97 -48.71
N GLU A 99 2.36 7.91 -49.51
CA GLU A 99 3.40 6.89 -49.48
C GLU A 99 3.48 5.96 -48.25
N GLN A 100 2.79 4.82 -48.36
CA GLN A 100 3.21 3.59 -47.70
C GLN A 100 4.63 3.23 -48.18
N ALA A 101 5.63 3.50 -47.34
CA ALA A 101 6.92 2.86 -47.49
C ALA A 101 6.79 1.42 -46.97
N THR A 102 6.51 0.47 -47.87
CA THR A 102 6.80 -0.94 -47.66
C THR A 102 8.31 -1.13 -47.71
N THR A 103 8.98 -0.85 -46.60
CA THR A 103 10.36 -1.30 -46.39
C THR A 103 10.29 -2.63 -45.63
N SER A 104 10.51 -3.73 -46.35
CA SER A 104 10.78 -5.06 -45.79
C SER A 104 12.19 -5.16 -45.19
N ALA A 105 12.73 -4.07 -44.66
CA ALA A 105 13.96 -4.13 -43.87
C ALA A 105 13.55 -4.59 -42.47
N SER A 106 14.15 -5.70 -42.03
CA SER A 106 14.14 -6.04 -40.61
C SER A 106 14.53 -4.79 -39.82
N PRO A 107 13.79 -4.42 -38.76
CA PRO A 107 14.20 -3.34 -37.87
C PRO A 107 15.67 -3.51 -37.51
N PRO A 108 16.49 -2.44 -37.54
CA PRO A 108 17.87 -2.55 -37.07
C PRO A 108 17.87 -3.15 -35.66
N SER A 109 18.79 -4.07 -35.39
CA SER A 109 18.91 -4.68 -34.07
C SER A 109 19.08 -3.56 -33.03
N ALA A 110 18.19 -3.53 -32.04
CA ALA A 110 18.28 -2.63 -30.90
C ALA A 110 19.68 -2.71 -30.27
N ALA A 111 20.33 -1.58 -30.02
CA ALA A 111 21.66 -1.53 -29.42
C ALA A 111 21.57 -1.64 -27.88
N GLY A 112 20.49 -1.12 -27.29
CA GLY A 112 20.08 -1.29 -25.90
C GLY A 112 18.70 -1.93 -25.77
N PRO A 113 18.35 -2.45 -24.58
CA PRO A 113 17.10 -3.19 -24.39
C PRO A 113 15.83 -2.34 -24.50
N PHE A 114 15.95 -1.01 -24.46
CA PHE A 114 14.81 -0.09 -24.52
C PHE A 114 14.68 0.58 -25.89
N ASP A 115 15.64 0.41 -26.81
CA ASP A 115 15.63 1.10 -28.10
C ASP A 115 14.41 0.68 -28.91
N GLY A 116 13.71 1.64 -29.51
CA GLY A 116 12.49 1.37 -30.25
C GLY A 116 11.26 1.07 -29.37
N THR A 117 11.34 1.32 -28.06
CA THR A 117 10.19 1.36 -27.15
C THR A 117 9.94 2.80 -26.69
N PRO A 118 8.72 3.18 -26.27
CA PRO A 118 8.47 4.50 -25.69
C PRO A 118 9.38 4.84 -24.49
N ALA A 119 9.78 3.80 -23.74
CA ALA A 119 10.64 3.91 -22.56
C ALA A 119 12.08 4.38 -22.87
N GLU A 120 12.53 4.36 -24.13
CA GLU A 120 13.82 4.92 -24.54
C GLU A 120 13.99 6.38 -24.08
N SER A 121 12.89 7.14 -24.13
CA SER A 121 12.85 8.56 -23.74
C SER A 121 12.77 8.80 -22.24
N PHE A 122 12.55 7.76 -21.43
CA PHE A 122 12.31 7.91 -20.00
C PHE A 122 13.65 8.08 -19.25
N PRO A 123 13.68 8.91 -18.18
CA PRO A 123 14.83 8.99 -17.30
C PRO A 123 15.20 7.64 -16.65
N GLU A 124 16.48 7.49 -16.33
CA GLU A 124 17.02 6.27 -15.73
C GLU A 124 16.86 6.25 -14.20
N GLY A 125 16.25 5.18 -13.69
CA GLY A 125 16.13 4.87 -12.27
C GLY A 125 15.62 6.04 -11.45
N ALA A 126 16.37 6.40 -10.41
CA ALA A 126 15.96 7.43 -9.46
C ALA A 126 15.86 8.85 -10.08
N ALA A 127 16.43 9.07 -11.27
CA ALA A 127 16.29 10.33 -11.99
C ALA A 127 14.87 10.55 -12.53
N GLY A 128 14.09 9.48 -12.76
CA GLY A 128 12.68 9.57 -13.16
C GLY A 128 11.72 9.84 -12.01
N ILE A 129 12.19 9.76 -10.77
CA ILE A 129 11.38 10.09 -9.57
C ILE A 129 11.59 11.57 -9.22
N ALA A 130 10.95 12.44 -10.00
CA ALA A 130 10.95 13.88 -9.77
C ALA A 130 10.04 14.24 -8.58
N VAL A 131 10.61 14.89 -7.57
CA VAL A 131 9.86 15.36 -6.40
C VAL A 131 9.32 16.76 -6.66
N PRO A 132 8.01 17.02 -6.50
CA PRO A 132 7.46 18.36 -6.66
C PRO A 132 8.04 19.32 -5.62
N ALA A 133 8.06 20.60 -5.94
CA ALA A 133 8.43 21.62 -4.97
C ALA A 133 7.49 21.54 -3.74
N ALA A 134 8.08 21.46 -2.55
CA ALA A 134 7.34 21.49 -1.31
C ALA A 134 6.78 22.90 -1.08
N LYS A 135 5.48 23.00 -0.83
CA LYS A 135 4.80 24.22 -0.43
C LYS A 135 4.11 23.97 0.91
N PRO A 136 4.03 24.98 1.79
CA PRO A 136 3.22 24.85 2.99
C PRO A 136 1.77 24.54 2.59
N THR A 137 1.21 23.51 3.20
CA THR A 137 -0.13 23.00 2.90
C THR A 137 -0.81 22.79 4.23
N ASN A 138 -1.44 23.85 4.76
CA ASN A 138 -2.04 23.86 6.10
C ASN A 138 -2.88 22.59 6.31
N PRO A 139 -2.62 21.80 7.36
CA PRO A 139 -1.85 22.11 8.59
C PRO A 139 -0.33 21.89 8.51
N PHE A 140 0.19 21.41 7.39
CA PHE A 140 1.59 21.04 7.23
C PHE A 140 2.47 22.22 6.81
N THR A 141 3.57 22.40 7.53
CA THR A 141 4.66 23.30 7.16
C THR A 141 5.41 22.78 5.94
N GLU A 142 6.08 23.67 5.21
CA GLU A 142 6.92 23.30 4.07
C GLU A 142 7.96 22.23 4.45
N LYS A 143 8.58 22.35 5.62
CA LYS A 143 9.55 21.37 6.13
C LYS A 143 8.95 19.99 6.33
N GLN A 144 7.71 19.90 6.84
CA GLN A 144 7.00 18.63 6.99
C GLN A 144 6.69 18.01 5.62
N VAL A 145 6.24 18.82 4.66
CA VAL A 145 5.99 18.38 3.28
C VAL A 145 7.28 17.88 2.62
N THR A 146 8.38 18.62 2.70
CA THR A 146 9.69 18.20 2.17
C THR A 146 10.14 16.88 2.78
N ALA A 147 10.01 16.71 4.10
CA ALA A 147 10.40 15.50 4.79
C ALA A 147 9.54 14.29 4.37
N ALA A 148 8.23 14.47 4.22
CA ALA A 148 7.32 13.42 3.78
C ALA A 148 7.61 12.98 2.33
N LEU A 149 7.73 13.94 1.40
CA LEU A 149 8.09 13.66 0.01
C LEU A 149 9.46 12.96 -0.11
N SER A 150 10.43 13.33 0.73
CA SER A 150 11.74 12.67 0.77
C SER A 150 11.65 11.21 1.23
N LYS A 151 10.79 10.91 2.23
CA LYS A 151 10.54 9.55 2.69
C LYS A 151 9.87 8.70 1.61
N VAL A 152 8.85 9.23 0.93
CA VAL A 152 8.18 8.55 -0.19
C VAL A 152 9.18 8.24 -1.30
N ARG A 153 10.01 9.21 -1.72
CA ARG A 153 11.05 8.96 -2.74
C ARG A 153 12.04 7.87 -2.31
N ALA A 154 12.48 7.86 -1.05
CA ALA A 154 13.39 6.82 -0.55
C ALA A 154 12.74 5.42 -0.56
N ALA A 155 11.45 5.35 -0.17
CA ALA A 155 10.67 4.13 -0.20
C ALA A 155 10.51 3.62 -1.64
N LEU A 156 10.13 4.49 -2.60
CA LEU A 156 10.03 4.14 -4.02
C LEU A 156 11.35 3.62 -4.59
N VAL A 157 12.48 4.29 -4.31
CA VAL A 157 13.81 3.82 -4.77
C VAL A 157 14.10 2.42 -4.22
N THR A 158 13.73 2.15 -2.98
CA THR A 158 13.94 0.83 -2.38
C THR A 158 13.00 -0.22 -2.97
N ALA A 159 11.71 0.09 -3.05
CA ALA A 159 10.66 -0.82 -3.46
C ALA A 159 10.70 -1.16 -4.95
N ARG A 160 11.10 -0.21 -5.80
CA ARG A 160 11.00 -0.30 -7.27
C ARG A 160 12.34 -0.28 -8.00
N LEU A 161 13.47 0.08 -7.36
CA LEU A 161 14.75 0.23 -8.07
C LEU A 161 15.95 -0.49 -7.42
N ASP A 162 15.88 -0.82 -6.13
CA ASP A 162 17.00 -1.44 -5.42
C ASP A 162 17.12 -2.92 -5.81
N ARG A 163 18.13 -3.25 -6.62
CA ARG A 163 18.38 -4.63 -7.06
C ARG A 163 18.58 -5.61 -5.90
N THR A 164 19.22 -5.17 -4.82
CA THR A 164 19.44 -6.04 -3.65
C THR A 164 18.13 -6.39 -2.99
N PHE A 165 17.21 -5.41 -2.91
CA PHE A 165 15.85 -5.67 -2.47
C PHE A 165 15.13 -6.61 -3.44
N MET A 166 15.08 -6.29 -4.74
CA MET A 166 14.36 -7.09 -5.74
C MET A 166 14.73 -8.58 -5.75
N THR A 167 16.01 -8.91 -5.51
CA THR A 167 16.51 -10.30 -5.54
C THR A 167 16.53 -10.98 -4.17
N SER A 168 16.32 -10.24 -3.08
CA SER A 168 16.32 -10.79 -1.72
C SER A 168 14.94 -11.38 -1.38
N ASN A 169 14.89 -12.21 -0.34
CA ASN A 169 13.63 -12.62 0.30
C ASN A 169 13.33 -11.82 1.58
N ASP A 170 14.22 -10.90 1.99
CA ASP A 170 14.05 -10.06 3.18
C ASP A 170 13.33 -8.75 2.81
N PRO A 171 12.14 -8.45 3.38
CA PRO A 171 11.43 -7.19 3.16
C PRO A 171 11.83 -6.07 4.11
N GLU A 172 12.64 -6.34 5.14
CA GLU A 172 12.89 -5.39 6.21
C GLU A 172 13.61 -4.12 5.75
N ARG A 173 14.36 -4.18 4.65
CA ARG A 173 14.99 -2.98 4.06
C ARG A 173 13.97 -1.92 3.65
N LEU A 174 12.82 -2.34 3.13
CA LEU A 174 11.71 -1.43 2.80
C LEU A 174 10.86 -1.16 4.04
N ILE A 175 10.43 -2.20 4.75
CA ILE A 175 9.49 -2.09 5.88
C ILE A 175 10.00 -1.14 6.98
N ARG A 176 11.31 -1.10 7.26
CA ARG A 176 11.88 -0.19 8.28
C ARG A 176 11.75 1.30 7.94
N GLN A 177 11.41 1.67 6.71
CA GLN A 177 11.20 3.06 6.30
C GLN A 177 9.82 3.61 6.71
N PHE A 178 8.90 2.71 7.10
CA PHE A 178 7.54 3.03 7.52
C PHE A 178 7.44 3.28 9.02
N ALA A 179 6.32 3.88 9.42
CA ALA A 179 5.94 4.03 10.83
C ALA A 179 6.03 2.68 11.54
N PRO A 180 6.63 2.59 12.76
CA PRO A 180 6.70 1.35 13.51
C PRO A 180 5.41 0.52 13.53
N ASP A 181 4.26 1.19 13.70
CA ASP A 181 2.95 0.52 13.79
C ASP A 181 2.48 -0.05 12.44
N ALA A 182 2.85 0.58 11.31
CA ALA A 182 2.52 0.09 9.96
C ALA A 182 3.26 -1.21 9.58
N ARG A 183 4.37 -1.51 10.26
CA ARG A 183 5.29 -2.58 9.82
C ARG A 183 4.69 -3.98 9.95
N ALA A 184 3.78 -4.18 10.91
CA ALA A 184 3.16 -5.48 11.09
C ALA A 184 2.28 -5.85 9.89
N ASP A 185 1.54 -4.89 9.35
CA ASP A 185 0.67 -5.11 8.19
C ASP A 185 1.47 -5.27 6.91
N LEU A 186 2.51 -4.45 6.70
CA LEU A 186 3.42 -4.64 5.57
C LEU A 186 4.08 -6.03 5.57
N ARG A 187 4.44 -6.57 6.74
CA ARG A 187 4.96 -7.95 6.81
C ARG A 187 3.93 -8.99 6.37
N LYS A 188 2.64 -8.74 6.59
CA LYS A 188 1.57 -9.63 6.10
C LYS A 188 1.46 -9.51 4.59
N ASP A 189 1.53 -8.31 4.03
CA ASP A 189 1.53 -8.10 2.57
C ASP A 189 2.68 -8.84 1.88
N PHE A 190 3.86 -8.85 2.50
CA PHE A 190 5.03 -9.60 1.99
C PHE A 190 4.96 -11.12 2.25
N ALA A 191 4.07 -11.56 3.14
CA ALA A 191 3.75 -12.97 3.33
C ALA A 191 2.65 -13.46 2.38
N SER A 192 1.89 -12.53 1.79
CA SER A 192 1.04 -12.72 0.62
C SER A 192 1.73 -12.18 -0.65
N ASP A 193 0.96 -12.08 -1.73
CA ASP A 193 1.33 -11.48 -3.02
C ASP A 193 0.96 -9.98 -3.12
N THR A 194 0.26 -9.43 -2.11
CA THR A 194 -0.32 -8.08 -2.13
C THR A 194 0.72 -6.97 -2.24
N PHE A 195 1.95 -7.21 -1.78
CA PHE A 195 3.06 -6.26 -1.88
C PHE A 195 3.39 -5.83 -3.31
N ALA A 196 3.03 -6.65 -4.32
CA ALA A 196 3.37 -6.42 -5.73
C ALA A 196 2.81 -5.10 -6.28
N THR A 197 1.73 -4.61 -5.66
CA THR A 197 1.07 -3.34 -6.03
C THR A 197 1.93 -2.11 -5.75
N TYR A 198 2.90 -2.19 -4.83
CA TYR A 198 3.76 -1.06 -4.47
C TYR A 198 5.27 -1.40 -4.41
N ALA A 199 5.64 -2.66 -4.60
CA ALA A 199 7.02 -3.12 -4.58
C ALA A 199 7.29 -4.20 -5.62
N THR A 200 8.56 -4.31 -6.04
CA THR A 200 8.99 -5.24 -7.08
C THR A 200 9.94 -6.29 -6.50
N ARG A 201 9.63 -7.57 -6.73
CA ARG A 201 10.50 -8.72 -6.50
C ARG A 201 10.62 -9.53 -7.77
N LEU A 202 11.76 -10.18 -7.97
CA LEU A 202 12.01 -11.01 -9.14
C LEU A 202 11.67 -12.47 -8.87
N ALA A 203 11.14 -13.17 -9.88
CA ALA A 203 10.95 -14.60 -9.79
C ALA A 203 12.30 -15.35 -9.65
N PRO A 204 12.35 -16.52 -9.01
CA PRO A 204 13.55 -17.34 -8.98
C PRO A 204 14.04 -17.66 -10.39
N GLY A 205 15.26 -17.23 -10.72
CA GLY A 205 15.87 -17.47 -12.03
C GLY A 205 15.69 -16.32 -13.02
N ALA A 206 14.77 -15.38 -12.76
CA ALA A 206 14.58 -14.19 -13.57
C ALA A 206 15.87 -13.37 -13.67
N ARG A 207 16.15 -12.85 -14.87
CA ARG A 207 17.42 -12.16 -15.18
C ARG A 207 17.18 -10.76 -15.70
N ILE A 208 17.18 -9.77 -14.82
CA ILE A 208 17.25 -8.37 -15.24
C ILE A 208 18.65 -8.04 -15.80
N THR A 209 18.70 -7.16 -16.79
CA THR A 209 19.95 -6.67 -17.38
C THR A 209 20.68 -5.71 -16.44
N ALA A 210 21.90 -5.30 -16.82
CA ALA A 210 22.68 -4.31 -16.07
C ALA A 210 22.14 -2.88 -16.21
N HIS A 211 21.19 -2.62 -17.12
CA HIS A 211 20.60 -1.30 -17.31
C HIS A 211 19.68 -0.92 -16.14
N GLN A 212 19.65 0.37 -15.80
CA GLN A 212 18.70 0.87 -14.82
C GLN A 212 17.28 0.81 -15.40
N PRO A 213 16.26 0.56 -14.55
CA PRO A 213 14.87 0.68 -14.99
C PRO A 213 14.60 2.08 -15.54
N ARG A 214 13.74 2.17 -16.55
CA ARG A 214 13.26 3.44 -17.12
C ARG A 214 12.00 3.87 -16.36
N VAL A 215 11.92 5.14 -15.96
CA VAL A 215 10.88 5.61 -15.03
C VAL A 215 10.25 6.90 -15.52
N LYS A 216 8.92 6.93 -15.59
CA LYS A 216 8.13 8.13 -15.90
C LYS A 216 6.91 8.18 -15.00
N GLY A 217 6.59 9.37 -14.49
CA GLY A 217 5.42 9.54 -13.64
C GLY A 217 5.42 10.84 -12.87
N ARG A 218 4.58 10.90 -11.85
CA ARG A 218 4.31 12.11 -11.08
C ARG A 218 4.05 11.80 -9.61
N ILE A 219 4.33 12.81 -8.78
CA ILE A 219 3.97 12.83 -7.36
C ILE A 219 3.12 14.08 -7.13
N SER A 220 1.95 13.91 -6.52
CA SER A 220 1.10 14.98 -6.02
C SER A 220 0.85 14.81 -4.53
N TYR A 221 0.44 15.88 -3.85
CA TYR A 221 0.13 15.82 -2.43
C TYR A 221 -0.97 16.81 -2.06
N ARG A 222 -1.72 16.50 -1.00
CA ARG A 222 -2.75 17.36 -0.41
C ARG A 222 -2.87 17.11 1.09
N ALA A 223 -3.36 18.10 1.82
CA ALA A 223 -3.81 17.89 3.20
C ALA A 223 -5.24 17.32 3.18
N THR A 224 -5.50 16.36 4.06
CA THR A 224 -6.81 15.75 4.31
C THR A 224 -6.94 15.40 5.79
N THR A 225 -8.09 14.88 6.19
CA THR A 225 -8.30 14.22 7.48
C THR A 225 -8.80 12.80 7.27
N ASP A 226 -8.45 11.90 8.17
CA ASP A 226 -9.03 10.56 8.20
C ASP A 226 -10.39 10.54 8.95
N PRO A 227 -11.10 9.40 9.03
CA PRO A 227 -12.38 9.30 9.76
C PRO A 227 -12.29 9.54 11.27
N GLN A 228 -11.09 9.63 11.83
CA GLN A 228 -10.79 9.86 13.25
C GLN A 228 -10.32 11.30 13.49
N ASP A 229 -10.49 12.19 12.50
CA ASP A 229 -10.05 13.59 12.51
C ASP A 229 -8.53 13.79 12.63
N ILE A 230 -7.74 12.75 12.33
CA ILE A 230 -6.27 12.86 12.26
C ILE A 230 -5.92 13.63 10.99
N ARG A 231 -5.10 14.67 11.11
CA ARG A 231 -4.62 15.43 9.95
C ARG A 231 -3.61 14.60 9.18
N ILE A 232 -3.85 14.36 7.90
CA ILE A 232 -3.02 13.53 7.03
C ILE A 232 -2.46 14.37 5.88
N LEU A 233 -1.16 14.23 5.62
CA LEU A 233 -0.59 14.62 4.35
C LEU A 233 -0.67 13.40 3.43
N GLU A 234 -1.66 13.42 2.56
CA GLU A 234 -1.83 12.41 1.52
C GLU A 234 -0.89 12.73 0.37
N ILE A 235 -0.11 11.74 -0.05
CA ILE A 235 0.79 11.82 -1.20
C ILE A 235 0.33 10.76 -2.18
N THR A 236 0.08 11.14 -3.43
CA THR A 236 -0.24 10.19 -4.50
C THR A 236 0.96 10.07 -5.41
N THR A 237 1.39 8.85 -5.67
CA THR A 237 2.42 8.55 -6.68
C THR A 237 1.77 7.77 -7.80
N ASN A 238 2.04 8.16 -9.04
CA ASN A 238 1.60 7.45 -10.24
C ASN A 238 2.80 7.31 -11.16
N PHE A 239 3.25 6.08 -11.40
CA PHE A 239 4.49 5.81 -12.13
C PHE A 239 4.36 4.59 -13.04
N VAL A 240 4.99 4.72 -14.20
CA VAL A 240 5.35 3.63 -15.09
C VAL A 240 6.82 3.28 -14.85
N TRP A 241 7.06 2.03 -14.50
CA TRP A 241 8.36 1.42 -14.25
C TRP A 241 8.64 0.38 -15.34
N VAL A 242 9.76 0.51 -16.01
CA VAL A 242 10.08 -0.34 -17.16
C VAL A 242 11.41 -1.04 -16.92
N TYR A 243 11.36 -2.37 -16.88
CA TYR A 243 12.48 -3.24 -16.54
C TYR A 243 12.94 -4.03 -17.75
N ALA A 244 14.25 -4.04 -17.99
CA ALA A 244 14.86 -4.84 -19.06
C ALA A 244 15.34 -6.19 -18.51
N PHE A 245 14.83 -7.27 -19.06
CA PHE A 245 15.20 -8.66 -18.82
C PHE A 245 16.08 -9.19 -19.96
N GLN A 246 16.91 -10.17 -19.63
CA GLN A 246 17.62 -10.98 -20.63
C GLN A 246 16.58 -11.80 -21.39
N THR A 247 16.59 -11.70 -22.71
CA THR A 247 15.67 -12.41 -23.60
C THR A 247 16.44 -13.00 -24.78
N SER A 248 15.93 -14.09 -25.36
CA SER A 248 16.35 -14.57 -26.68
C SER A 248 15.56 -13.93 -27.82
N GLY A 249 14.57 -13.10 -27.49
CA GLY A 249 13.84 -12.27 -28.44
C GLY A 249 14.78 -11.31 -29.19
N THR A 250 14.36 -10.91 -30.39
CA THR A 250 15.16 -10.08 -31.29
C THR A 250 14.43 -8.80 -31.71
N LEU A 251 13.15 -8.67 -31.36
CA LEU A 251 12.37 -7.48 -31.62
C LEU A 251 12.57 -6.47 -30.47
N PRO A 252 12.53 -5.15 -30.78
CA PRO A 252 12.41 -4.12 -29.76
C PRO A 252 11.33 -4.45 -28.73
N GLY A 253 11.65 -4.33 -27.44
CA GLY A 253 10.69 -4.56 -26.37
C GLY A 253 10.47 -6.02 -25.95
N ASP A 254 10.98 -7.03 -26.66
CA ASP A 254 10.79 -8.45 -26.30
C ASP A 254 11.23 -8.78 -24.86
N GLY A 255 12.22 -8.07 -24.35
CA GLY A 255 12.76 -8.23 -22.99
C GLY A 255 12.25 -7.19 -22.00
N VAL A 256 11.24 -6.39 -22.34
CA VAL A 256 10.84 -5.23 -21.56
C VAL A 256 9.53 -5.50 -20.81
N VAL A 257 9.58 -5.51 -19.47
CA VAL A 257 8.40 -5.62 -18.61
C VAL A 257 8.01 -4.23 -18.13
N VAL A 258 6.73 -3.90 -18.26
CA VAL A 258 6.16 -2.63 -17.78
C VAL A 258 5.34 -2.89 -16.53
N VAL A 259 5.46 -2.01 -15.53
CA VAL A 259 4.59 -1.97 -14.36
C VAL A 259 4.09 -0.55 -14.20
N HIS A 260 2.78 -0.34 -14.18
CA HIS A 260 2.17 0.95 -13.84
C HIS A 260 1.50 0.83 -12.49
N ASP A 261 1.84 1.72 -11.56
CA ASP A 261 1.19 1.82 -10.26
C ASP A 261 0.57 3.18 -9.98
N THR A 262 -0.43 3.18 -9.11
CA THR A 262 -0.86 4.36 -8.36
C THR A 262 -0.95 3.98 -6.88
N VAL A 263 -0.22 4.71 -6.04
CA VAL A 263 -0.14 4.46 -4.60
C VAL A 263 -0.51 5.73 -3.84
N ILE A 264 -1.41 5.59 -2.88
CA ILE A 264 -1.80 6.62 -1.92
C ILE A 264 -1.03 6.36 -0.62
N TRP A 265 -0.16 7.29 -0.29
CA TRP A 265 0.65 7.28 0.92
C TRP A 265 0.07 8.26 1.92
N SER A 266 0.12 7.90 3.20
CA SER A 266 -0.32 8.76 4.28
C SER A 266 0.79 9.05 5.26
N VAL A 267 0.90 10.34 5.62
CA VAL A 267 1.81 10.80 6.66
C VAL A 267 0.99 11.61 7.67
N PRO A 268 0.69 11.04 8.85
CA PRO A 268 -0.10 11.74 9.85
C PRO A 268 0.67 12.92 10.44
N HIS A 269 -0.08 13.94 10.85
CA HIS A 269 0.48 15.07 11.55
C HIS A 269 1.03 14.60 12.91
N PRO A 270 2.28 14.96 13.27
CA PRO A 270 2.95 14.41 14.45
C PRO A 270 2.27 14.74 15.78
N ASP A 271 1.46 15.80 15.83
CA ASP A 271 0.73 16.20 17.04
C ASP A 271 -0.55 15.38 17.27
N ASP A 272 -1.01 14.63 16.26
CA ASP A 272 -2.28 13.91 16.31
C ASP A 272 -2.09 12.40 16.58
N VAL A 273 -0.85 11.91 16.59
CA VAL A 273 -0.53 10.48 16.70
C VAL A 273 0.61 10.19 17.67
N ASP A 274 0.62 8.98 18.20
CA ASP A 274 1.74 8.47 18.98
C ASP A 274 3.03 8.40 18.14
N ARG A 275 4.18 8.42 18.82
CA ARG A 275 5.49 8.37 18.16
C ARG A 275 5.67 7.14 17.28
N SER A 276 5.07 6.00 17.64
CA SER A 276 5.13 4.76 16.87
C SER A 276 4.28 4.79 15.59
N SER A 277 3.26 5.66 15.56
CA SER A 277 2.40 5.89 14.41
C SER A 277 2.86 7.04 13.52
N ASN A 278 3.77 7.89 14.01
CA ASN A 278 4.39 8.93 13.19
C ASN A 278 5.37 8.34 12.17
N GLY A 279 5.01 8.39 10.89
CA GLY A 279 5.83 7.89 9.81
C GLY A 279 5.09 7.80 8.48
N LEU A 280 5.62 6.95 7.60
CA LEU A 280 4.99 6.65 6.32
C LEU A 280 4.02 5.48 6.50
N TRP A 281 2.88 5.57 5.83
CA TRP A 281 1.83 4.55 5.68
C TRP A 281 1.46 4.41 4.20
N ILE A 282 0.88 3.27 3.82
CA ILE A 282 0.22 3.07 2.54
C ILE A 282 -1.27 2.86 2.85
N ASP A 283 -2.12 3.66 2.23
CA ASP A 283 -3.56 3.58 2.38
C ASP A 283 -4.18 2.75 1.25
N GLU A 284 -3.67 2.96 0.03
CA GLU A 284 -4.15 2.26 -1.16
C GLU A 284 -2.99 2.08 -2.15
N ALA A 285 -2.96 0.93 -2.83
CA ALA A 285 -2.01 0.65 -3.89
C ALA A 285 -2.68 -0.20 -4.97
N ASN A 286 -2.65 0.29 -6.21
CA ASN A 286 -3.16 -0.41 -7.38
C ASN A 286 -2.08 -0.46 -8.44
N SER A 287 -2.02 -1.54 -9.21
CA SER A 287 -1.07 -1.67 -10.31
C SER A 287 -1.54 -2.65 -11.37
N TYR A 288 -1.00 -2.50 -12.57
CA TYR A 288 -0.95 -3.57 -13.57
C TYR A 288 0.48 -3.79 -14.05
N ALA A 289 0.71 -4.89 -14.75
CA ALA A 289 1.97 -5.18 -15.43
C ALA A 289 1.71 -5.71 -16.83
N SER A 290 2.60 -5.46 -17.79
CA SER A 290 2.51 -6.01 -19.14
C SER A 290 3.82 -6.65 -19.59
N ASN A 291 3.71 -7.53 -20.60
CA ASN A 291 4.79 -8.40 -21.10
C ASN A 291 5.43 -9.28 -19.99
N ILE A 292 4.61 -9.76 -19.05
CA ILE A 292 5.03 -10.46 -17.83
C ILE A 292 4.72 -11.96 -17.89
N ASP A 293 5.49 -12.77 -17.17
CA ASP A 293 5.14 -14.17 -16.94
C ASP A 293 3.97 -14.27 -15.93
N CYS A 294 2.83 -14.79 -16.37
CA CYS A 294 1.62 -14.84 -15.56
C CYS A 294 1.74 -15.73 -14.32
N ALA A 295 2.47 -16.84 -14.40
CA ALA A 295 2.66 -17.73 -13.25
C ALA A 295 3.58 -17.14 -12.17
N ALA A 296 4.49 -16.25 -12.56
CA ALA A 296 5.25 -15.41 -11.65
C ALA A 296 4.41 -14.25 -11.10
N PHE A 297 3.61 -13.60 -11.96
CA PHE A 297 2.80 -12.45 -11.58
C PHE A 297 1.69 -12.81 -10.57
N GLU A 298 1.06 -13.97 -10.71
CA GLU A 298 0.12 -14.54 -9.72
C GLU A 298 0.73 -14.70 -8.31
N LYS A 299 2.07 -14.66 -8.18
CA LYS A 299 2.79 -14.74 -6.90
C LYS A 299 3.39 -13.40 -6.48
N GLY A 300 3.05 -12.31 -7.18
CA GLY A 300 3.61 -10.98 -6.97
C GLY A 300 5.06 -10.83 -7.42
N LEU A 301 5.54 -11.71 -8.30
CA LEU A 301 6.93 -11.73 -8.78
C LEU A 301 7.00 -11.31 -10.25
N LEU A 302 8.08 -10.61 -10.60
CA LEU A 302 8.36 -10.22 -11.98
C LEU A 302 9.31 -11.21 -12.64
N ASP A 303 8.89 -11.70 -13.80
CA ASP A 303 9.74 -12.28 -14.84
C ASP A 303 9.20 -11.86 -16.20
N VAL A 304 10.02 -11.94 -17.23
CA VAL A 304 9.56 -11.66 -18.60
C VAL A 304 8.73 -12.83 -19.11
N GLY A 305 7.56 -12.54 -19.67
CA GLY A 305 6.72 -13.55 -20.29
C GLY A 305 7.30 -14.09 -21.60
N THR A 306 6.63 -15.05 -22.23
CA THR A 306 6.88 -15.32 -23.65
C THR A 306 6.61 -14.05 -24.45
N PRO A 307 7.53 -13.60 -25.32
CA PRO A 307 7.41 -12.30 -25.98
C PRO A 307 6.05 -12.13 -26.64
N SER A 308 5.26 -11.23 -26.09
CA SER A 308 3.97 -10.82 -26.62
C SER A 308 3.93 -9.30 -26.75
N TYR A 309 5.03 -8.66 -27.16
CA TYR A 309 5.02 -7.23 -27.43
C TYR A 309 3.87 -6.91 -28.41
N GLY A 310 2.81 -6.27 -27.90
CA GLY A 310 1.53 -6.11 -28.59
C GLY A 310 0.65 -7.35 -28.65
N GLY A 311 0.49 -8.07 -27.53
CA GLY A 311 -0.50 -9.14 -27.38
C GLY A 311 -1.89 -8.73 -27.90
N PRO A 312 -2.70 -9.67 -28.39
CA PRO A 312 -3.72 -9.44 -29.43
C PRO A 312 -4.93 -8.58 -29.05
N GLU A 313 -4.96 -7.94 -27.88
CA GLU A 313 -6.15 -7.27 -27.34
C GLU A 313 -6.03 -5.74 -27.21
N ASP A 314 -4.83 -5.17 -27.23
CA ASP A 314 -4.68 -3.71 -27.22
C ASP A 314 -4.37 -3.17 -28.62
N PRO A 315 -5.22 -2.30 -29.21
CA PRO A 315 -4.92 -1.65 -30.48
C PRO A 315 -3.67 -0.76 -30.44
N ASP A 316 -3.17 -0.38 -29.25
CA ASP A 316 -1.95 0.41 -29.09
C ASP A 316 -1.01 -0.18 -27.99
N PRO A 317 0.02 -0.96 -28.37
CA PRO A 317 0.98 -1.52 -27.41
C PRO A 317 1.80 -0.46 -26.66
N ASP A 318 1.87 0.77 -27.18
CA ASP A 318 2.62 1.84 -26.54
C ASP A 318 1.82 2.49 -25.40
N ALA A 319 0.50 2.25 -25.32
CA ALA A 319 -0.37 2.81 -24.29
C ALA A 319 -0.02 2.29 -22.88
N ASP A 320 0.60 1.11 -22.75
CA ASP A 320 1.10 0.58 -21.47
C ASP A 320 2.20 1.45 -20.84
N PHE A 321 2.88 2.26 -21.66
CA PHE A 321 3.92 3.17 -21.23
C PHE A 321 3.37 4.53 -20.79
N ASP A 322 2.06 4.77 -20.91
CA ASP A 322 1.43 6.03 -20.58
C ASP A 322 0.99 6.09 -19.09
N PRO A 323 1.59 6.97 -18.26
CA PRO A 323 1.15 7.16 -16.87
C PRO A 323 -0.26 7.78 -16.73
N ASP A 324 -0.88 8.22 -17.82
CA ASP A 324 -2.25 8.72 -17.82
C ASP A 324 -3.27 7.62 -18.22
N ARG A 325 -2.80 6.43 -18.59
CA ARG A 325 -3.63 5.26 -18.80
C ARG A 325 -4.30 4.81 -17.50
N THR A 326 -5.56 4.38 -17.57
CA THR A 326 -6.27 3.81 -16.43
C THR A 326 -5.58 2.54 -15.92
N LEU A 327 -5.67 2.28 -14.61
CA LEU A 327 -5.25 1.02 -14.01
C LEU A 327 -6.33 -0.07 -14.11
N ASP A 328 -7.56 0.31 -14.46
CA ASP A 328 -8.67 -0.61 -14.74
C ASP A 328 -8.54 -1.15 -16.16
N ILE A 329 -7.59 -2.05 -16.34
CA ILE A 329 -7.39 -2.78 -17.60
C ILE A 329 -7.86 -4.22 -17.43
N GLN A 330 -8.35 -4.81 -18.53
CA GLN A 330 -8.65 -6.24 -18.56
C GLN A 330 -7.40 -7.03 -18.23
N ASP A 331 -7.60 -8.23 -17.68
CA ASP A 331 -6.56 -9.09 -17.13
C ASP A 331 -5.37 -9.17 -18.10
N THR A 332 -4.19 -8.73 -17.63
CA THR A 332 -2.94 -8.71 -18.41
C THR A 332 -2.32 -10.10 -18.58
N CYS A 333 -3.08 -11.09 -18.11
CA CYS A 333 -2.94 -12.54 -18.15
C CYS A 333 -4.33 -13.11 -18.47
#